data_AF-A0A538D1H6-F1
#
_entry.id   AF-A0A538D1H6-F1
#
_cell.length_a   1.000
_cell.length_b   1.000
_cell.length_c   1.000
_cell.angle_alpha   90.00
_cell.angle_beta   90.00
_cell.angle_gamma   90.00
#
_symmetry.space_group_name_H-M   'P 1'
#
loop_
_entity.id
_entity.type
_entity.pdbx_description
1 polymer ?
#
loop_
_entity_poly.entity_id
_entity_poly.type
_entity_poly.pdbx_seq_one_letter_code
_entity_poly.pdbx_strand_id
1 'polypeptide(L)'
;MARVSFRDDGAAALEWAASYLERVHELPVLAQVEPGQIRRALPEAPPEAGEPFSAVLRDLDEVLLPGITHWQHPGFFAYFATTGSEPGILAELLAATL
;
A
#
# COMPACT_ATOMS: atom_id res chain seq x y z
N MET A 1 -4.33 6.03 -24.13
CA MET A 1 -4.09 4.95 -23.15
C MET A 1 -2.75 5.21 -22.50
N ALA A 2 -2.69 5.34 -21.18
CA ALA A 2 -1.42 5.40 -20.47
C ALA A 2 -0.65 4.11 -20.76
N ARG A 3 0.57 4.23 -21.28
CA ARG A 3 1.41 3.07 -21.60
C ARG A 3 1.95 2.52 -20.29
N VAL A 4 1.32 1.47 -19.78
CA VAL A 4 1.80 0.72 -18.61
C VAL A 4 3.19 0.18 -18.94
N SER A 5 4.15 0.46 -18.07
CA SER A 5 5.52 -0.03 -18.19
C SER A 5 5.82 -0.82 -16.95
N PHE A 6 5.77 -2.16 -17.05
CA PHE A 6 6.03 -3.03 -15.91
C PHE A 6 7.36 -2.70 -15.20
N ARG A 7 8.37 -2.25 -15.95
CA ARG A 7 9.66 -1.84 -15.37
C ARG A 7 9.56 -0.54 -14.58
N ASP A 8 8.92 0.48 -15.14
CA ASP A 8 8.85 1.79 -14.49
C ASP A 8 7.85 1.78 -13.33
N ASP A 9 6.66 1.22 -13.55
CA ASP A 9 5.61 1.08 -12.54
C ASP A 9 6.05 0.10 -11.44
N GLY A 10 6.73 -0.98 -11.80
CA GLY A 10 7.30 -1.93 -10.85
C GLY A 10 8.43 -1.32 -10.00
N ALA A 11 9.29 -0.49 -10.59
CA ALA A 11 10.32 0.23 -9.83
C ALA A 11 9.67 1.22 -8.85
N ALA A 12 8.63 1.95 -9.27
CA ALA A 12 7.90 2.87 -8.40
C ALA A 12 7.18 2.15 -7.25
N ALA A 13 6.57 0.98 -7.52
CA ALA A 13 5.95 0.16 -6.48
C ALA A 13 6.98 -0.37 -5.47
N LEU A 14 8.15 -0.80 -5.95
CA LEU A 14 9.23 -1.28 -5.09
C LEU A 14 9.77 -0.16 -4.20
N GLU A 15 9.97 1.04 -4.77
CA GLU A 15 10.40 2.22 -4.02
C GLU A 15 9.38 2.60 -2.93
N TRP A 16 8.09 2.59 -3.26
CA TRP A 16 7.02 2.86 -2.29
C TRP A 16 7.03 1.83 -1.15
N ALA A 17 7.16 0.54 -1.47
CA ALA A 17 7.21 -0.54 -0.49
C ALA A 17 8.43 -0.42 0.44
N ALA A 18 9.61 -0.16 -0.13
CA ALA A 18 10.83 0.05 0.64
C ALA A 18 10.69 1.26 1.59
N SER A 19 10.26 2.41 1.04
CA SER A 19 10.00 3.62 1.82
C SER A 19 8.99 3.39 2.95
N TYR A 20 7.93 2.61 2.71
CA TYR A 20 6.96 2.23 3.74
C TYR A 20 7.61 1.40 4.86
N LEU A 21 8.37 0.36 4.52
CA LEU A 21 9.04 -0.51 5.50
C LEU A 21 10.04 0.26 6.36
N GLU A 22 10.77 1.21 5.78
CA GLU A 22 11.71 2.06 6.51
C GLU A 22 11.00 2.98 7.50
N ARG A 23 9.90 3.63 7.08
CA ARG A 23 9.21 4.64 7.89
C ARG A 23 8.06 4.12 8.74
N VAL A 24 7.68 2.83 8.63
CA VAL A 24 6.48 2.30 9.31
C VAL A 24 6.51 2.56 10.81
N HIS A 25 7.68 2.58 11.43
CA HIS A 25 7.89 2.84 12.85
C HIS A 25 7.57 4.28 13.30
N GLU A 26 7.39 5.21 12.35
CA GLU A 26 7.03 6.61 12.59
C GLU A 26 5.50 6.83 12.46
N LEU A 27 4.76 5.85 11.92
CA LEU A 27 3.33 5.94 11.66
C LEU A 27 2.52 5.56 12.92
N PRO A 28 1.29 6.08 13.09
CA PRO A 28 0.40 5.62 14.16
C PRO A 28 0.15 4.11 14.03
N VAL A 29 0.25 3.35 15.12
CA VAL A 29 0.07 1.88 15.07
C VAL A 29 -1.31 1.49 14.53
N LEU A 30 -2.37 2.17 14.99
CA LEU A 30 -3.76 1.92 14.62
C LEU A 30 -4.25 2.97 13.64
N ALA A 31 -5.14 2.57 12.73
CA ALA A 31 -5.83 3.46 11.81
C ALA A 31 -6.46 4.67 12.54
N GLN A 32 -6.37 5.85 11.93
CA GLN A 32 -6.85 7.12 12.49
C GLN A 32 -8.08 7.64 11.72
N VAL A 33 -9.08 6.77 11.52
CA VAL A 33 -10.27 7.08 10.70
C VAL A 33 -11.56 6.55 11.31
N GLU A 34 -12.68 7.18 10.95
CA GLU A 34 -14.01 6.73 11.32
C GLU A 34 -14.58 5.70 10.33
N PRO A 35 -15.54 4.85 10.76
CA PRO A 35 -16.26 3.96 9.87
C PRO A 35 -16.82 4.68 8.62
N GLY A 36 -16.51 4.13 7.45
CA GLY A 36 -16.93 4.66 6.15
C GLY A 36 -16.14 5.86 5.62
N GLN A 37 -15.15 6.39 6.36
CA GLN A 37 -14.34 7.53 5.91
C GLN A 37 -13.60 7.24 4.60
N ILE A 38 -12.95 6.07 4.49
CA ILE A 38 -12.25 5.63 3.27
C ILE A 38 -13.20 5.52 2.09
N ARG A 39 -14.38 4.92 2.28
CA ARG A 39 -15.40 4.79 1.23
C ARG A 39 -15.84 6.15 0.68
N ARG A 40 -15.99 7.15 1.56
CA ARG A 40 -16.38 8.51 1.19
C ARG A 40 -15.28 9.27 0.44
N ALA A 41 -14.01 8.90 0.64
CA ALA A 41 -12.87 9.49 -0.06
C ALA A 41 -12.68 8.90 -1.47
N LEU A 42 -13.23 7.71 -1.75
CA LEU A 42 -13.18 7.06 -3.06
C LEU A 42 -14.34 7.51 -3.97
N PRO A 43 -14.14 7.49 -5.31
CA PRO A 43 -15.21 7.72 -6.27
C PRO A 43 -16.43 6.80 -6.05
N GLU A 44 -17.61 7.27 -6.41
CA GLU A 44 -18.84 6.47 -6.27
C GLU A 44 -18.85 5.25 -7.20
N ALA A 45 -18.25 5.39 -8.39
CA ALA A 45 -18.11 4.35 -9.40
C ALA A 45 -16.67 4.27 -9.93
N PRO A 46 -16.21 3.11 -10.44
CA PRO A 46 -14.90 2.98 -11.06
C PRO A 46 -14.72 3.90 -12.27
N PRO A 47 -13.49 4.35 -12.58
CA PRO A 47 -13.24 5.18 -13.75
C PRO A 47 -13.50 4.40 -15.05
N GLU A 48 -14.12 5.06 -16.03
CA GLU A 48 -14.40 4.44 -17.35
C GLU A 48 -13.13 4.22 -18.18
N ALA A 49 -12.08 4.99 -17.90
CA ALA A 49 -10.78 4.89 -18.55
C ALA A 49 -9.69 4.59 -17.51
N GLY A 50 -8.67 3.86 -17.93
CA GLY A 50 -7.52 3.56 -17.07
C GLY A 50 -6.76 4.83 -16.67
N GLU A 51 -6.36 4.87 -15.40
CA GLU A 51 -5.55 5.93 -14.80
C GLU A 51 -4.06 5.56 -14.82
N PRO A 52 -3.14 6.54 -14.77
CA PRO A 52 -1.72 6.24 -14.63
C PRO A 52 -1.45 5.58 -13.28
N PHE A 53 -0.48 4.65 -13.23
CA PHE A 53 -0.13 3.92 -12.01
C PHE A 53 0.32 4.85 -10.87
N SER A 54 0.91 6.01 -11.20
CA SER A 54 1.25 7.06 -10.23
C SER A 54 0.03 7.59 -9.45
N ALA A 55 -1.17 7.59 -10.05
CA ALA A 55 -2.39 7.97 -9.34
C ALA A 55 -2.75 6.93 -8.29
N VAL A 56 -2.57 5.64 -8.59
CA VAL A 56 -2.78 4.55 -7.63
C VAL A 56 -1.83 4.67 -6.45
N LEU A 57 -0.53 4.87 -6.70
CA LEU A 57 0.47 5.03 -5.63
C LEU A 57 0.18 6.26 -4.74
N ARG A 58 -0.23 7.38 -5.35
CA ARG A 58 -0.66 8.57 -4.59
C ARG A 58 -1.86 8.26 -3.69
N ASP A 59 -2.86 7.55 -4.22
CA ASP A 59 -4.06 7.20 -3.46
C ASP A 59 -3.76 6.19 -2.34
N LEU A 60 -2.72 5.35 -2.48
CA LEU A 60 -2.22 4.54 -1.36
C LEU A 60 -1.84 5.44 -0.18
N ASP A 61 -1.08 6.52 -0.42
CA ASP A 61 -0.62 7.42 0.64
C ASP A 61 -1.74 8.33 1.17
N GLU A 62 -2.52 8.93 0.28
CA GLU A 62 -3.49 9.97 0.64
C GLU A 62 -4.81 9.41 1.17
N VAL A 63 -5.28 8.30 0.58
CA VAL A 63 -6.60 7.74 0.89
C VAL A 63 -6.46 6.55 1.83
N LEU A 64 -5.60 5.58 1.50
CA LEU A 64 -5.59 4.30 2.21
C LEU A 64 -4.75 4.32 3.47
N LEU A 65 -3.53 4.85 3.41
CA LEU A 65 -2.55 4.79 4.51
C LEU A 65 -3.11 5.32 5.85
N PRO A 66 -3.89 6.42 5.91
CA PRO A 66 -4.50 6.88 7.17
C PRO A 66 -5.46 5.86 7.81
N GLY A 67 -6.07 5.00 6.98
CA GLY A 67 -7.00 3.95 7.38
C GLY A 67 -6.34 2.59 7.65
N ILE A 68 -5.02 2.48 7.57
CA ILE A 68 -4.30 1.24 7.82
C ILE A 68 -3.96 1.12 9.30
N THR A 69 -4.22 -0.06 9.86
CA THR A 69 -3.57 -0.50 11.09
C THR A 69 -2.26 -1.18 10.70
N HIS A 70 -1.13 -0.65 11.17
CA HIS A 70 0.18 -1.05 10.71
C HIS A 70 0.70 -2.29 11.44
N TRP A 71 0.36 -3.47 10.94
CA TRP A 71 0.72 -4.75 11.57
C TRP A 71 2.24 -5.02 11.62
N GLN A 72 3.02 -4.39 10.74
CA GLN A 72 4.49 -4.48 10.73
C GLN A 72 5.16 -3.45 11.63
N HIS A 73 4.39 -2.55 12.25
CA HIS A 73 4.92 -1.58 13.19
C HIS A 73 5.49 -2.30 14.44
N PRO A 74 6.70 -1.96 14.93
CA PRO A 74 7.33 -2.64 16.09
C PRO A 74 6.53 -2.52 17.39
N GLY A 75 5.71 -1.47 17.51
CA GLY A 75 4.74 -1.24 18.57
C GLY A 75 3.36 -1.93 18.41
N PHE A 76 3.13 -2.75 17.38
CA PHE A 76 1.88 -3.51 17.23
C PHE A 76 1.93 -4.79 18.06
N PHE A 77 1.14 -4.85 19.15
CA PHE A 77 1.10 -5.98 20.07
C PHE A 77 -0.27 -6.64 20.20
N ALA A 78 -1.21 -6.32 19.31
CA ALA A 78 -2.52 -6.96 19.30
C ALA A 78 -2.48 -8.33 18.61
N TYR A 79 -3.39 -9.24 18.98
CA TYR A 79 -3.57 -10.55 18.36
C TYR A 79 -2.31 -11.43 18.36
N PHE A 80 -1.89 -11.91 17.18
CA PHE A 80 -0.70 -12.73 16.95
C PHE A 80 0.23 -12.01 15.96
N ALA A 81 1.53 -12.24 16.10
CA ALA A 81 2.53 -11.62 15.23
C ALA A 81 2.29 -11.95 13.75
N THR A 82 2.44 -10.94 12.89
CA THR A 82 2.50 -11.14 11.44
C THR A 82 3.97 -11.20 11.03
N THR A 83 4.39 -12.32 10.45
CA THR A 83 5.79 -12.50 10.02
C THR A 83 5.92 -12.08 8.55
N GLY A 84 5.94 -10.78 8.30
CA GLY A 84 6.40 -10.22 7.04
C GLY A 84 7.92 -10.09 7.03
N SER A 85 8.57 -10.37 5.90
CA SER A 85 10.01 -10.13 5.73
C SER A 85 10.29 -9.70 4.29
N GLU A 86 11.34 -8.91 4.07
CA GLU A 86 11.74 -8.46 2.72
C GLU A 86 11.93 -9.62 1.74
N PRO A 87 12.61 -10.75 2.10
CA PRO A 87 12.73 -11.88 1.19
C PRO A 87 11.38 -12.52 0.85
N GLY A 88 10.44 -12.55 1.81
CA GLY A 88 9.09 -13.06 1.58
C GLY A 88 8.28 -12.20 0.61
N ILE A 89 8.38 -10.86 0.75
CA ILE A 89 7.72 -9.92 -0.17
C ILE A 89 8.26 -10.09 -1.60
N LEU A 90 9.58 -10.18 -1.75
CA LEU A 90 10.20 -10.41 -3.06
C LEU A 90 9.85 -11.79 -3.64
N ALA A 91 9.76 -12.82 -2.79
CA ALA A 91 9.33 -14.14 -3.22
C ALA A 91 7.89 -14.16 -3.75
N GLU A 92 6.97 -13.44 -3.09
CA GLU A 92 5.58 -13.28 -3.57
C GLU A 92 5.51 -12.58 -4.92
N LEU A 93 6.31 -11.53 -5.15
CA LEU A 93 6.40 -10.89 -6.47
C LEU A 93 6.82 -11.87 -7.57
N LEU A 94 7.84 -12.70 -7.29
CA LEU A 94 8.31 -13.72 -8.23
C LEU A 94 7.27 -14.83 -8.43
N ALA A 95 6.62 -15.28 -7.36
CA ALA A 95 5.58 -16.30 -7.42
C ALA A 95 4.38 -15.84 -8.26
N ALA A 96 3.97 -14.58 -8.14
CA ALA A 96 2.89 -14.01 -8.96
C ALA A 96 3.27 -13.83 -10.44
N THR A 97 4.56 -13.85 -10.77
CA THR A 97 5.06 -13.71 -12.15
C THR A 97 5.05 -15.03 -12.92
N LEU A 98 5.17 -16.17 -12.23
CA LEU A 98 5.28 -17.52 -12.80
C LEU A 98 3.91 -18.21 -12.90
#